data_AF-A0A6G2VY81-F1
#
_entry.id   AF-A0A6G2VY81-F1
#
_cell.length_a   1.000
_cell.length_b   1.000
_cell.length_c   1.000
_cell.angle_alpha   90.00
_cell.angle_beta   90.00
_cell.angle_gamma   90.00
#
_symmetry.space_group_name_H-M   'P 1'
#
loop_
_entity.id
_entity.type
_entity.pdbx_description
1 polymer ?
#
loop_
_entity_poly.entity_id
_entity_poly.type
_entity_poly.pdbx_seq_one_letter_code
_entity_poly.pdbx_strand_id
1 'polypeptide(L)' 'MWHPAADDRTLASVCVDVRAGRYRYASEALAETRADFALRSHRSLVLASEAAGSDLVERWLDEEPTPE' A
#
# COMPACT_ATOMS: atom_id res chain seq x y z
N MET A 1 -3.07 4.29 21.83
CA MET A 1 -3.78 4.27 20.54
C MET A 1 -3.13 3.18 19.71
N TRP A 2 -3.88 2.15 19.30
CA TRP A 2 -3.36 1.06 18.47
C TRP A 2 -3.34 1.53 17.00
N HIS A 3 -2.23 1.32 16.31
CA HIS A 3 -2.08 1.66 14.89
C HIS A 3 -1.74 0.37 14.13
N PRO A 4 -2.43 0.04 13.02
CA PRO A 4 -2.23 -1.22 12.29
C PRO A 4 -0.81 -1.37 11.72
N ALA A 5 -0.10 -0.25 11.53
CA ALA A 5 1.33 -0.25 11.14
C ALA A 5 2.32 -0.48 12.30
N ALA A 6 1.87 -0.68 13.54
CA ALA A 6 2.75 -0.75 14.71
C ALA A 6 3.77 0.42 14.75
N ASP A 7 5.06 0.14 14.95
CA ASP A 7 6.16 1.12 14.93
C ASP A 7 6.71 1.43 13.52
N ASP A 8 6.11 0.85 12.47
CA ASP A 8 6.51 1.08 11.08
C ASP A 8 6.01 2.44 10.59
N ARG A 9 6.85 3.46 10.81
CA ARG A 9 6.55 4.86 10.42
C ARG A 9 6.36 5.04 8.92
N THR A 10 7.11 4.28 8.11
CA THR A 10 6.97 4.31 6.65
C THR A 10 5.59 3.79 6.27
N LEU A 11 5.19 2.62 6.78
CA LEU A 11 3.87 2.05 6.53
C LEU A 11 2.75 2.97 7.02
N ALA A 12 2.92 3.63 8.18
CA ALA A 12 1.95 4.58 8.69
C ALA A 12 1.73 5.78 7.74
N SER A 13 2.79 6.35 7.19
CA SER A 13 2.68 7.42 6.19
C SER A 13 1.98 6.94 4.92
N VAL A 14 2.36 5.78 4.41
CA VAL A 14 1.77 5.21 3.19
C VAL A 14 0.28 4.89 3.37
N CYS A 15 -0.16 4.49 4.57
CA CYS A 15 -1.59 4.30 4.85
C CYS A 15 -2.39 5.61 4.69
N VAL A 16 -1.80 6.78 5.01
CA VAL A 16 -2.44 8.08 4.77
C VAL A 16 -2.55 8.35 3.27
N ASP A 17 -1.53 8.02 2.49
CA ASP A 17 -1.55 8.16 1.04
C ASP A 17 -2.59 7.25 0.37
N VAL A 18 -2.67 5.99 0.78
CA VAL A 18 -3.66 5.02 0.28
C VAL A 18 -5.09 5.49 0.54
N ARG A 19 -5.41 5.95 1.76
CA ARG A 19 -6.74 6.51 2.07
C ARG A 19 -7.06 7.76 1.23
N ALA A 20 -6.04 8.47 0.76
CA ALA A 20 -6.17 9.62 -0.10
C ALA A 20 -6.12 9.27 -1.60
N GLY A 21 -6.14 7.98 -1.97
CA GLY A 21 -6.11 7.51 -3.36
C GLY A 21 -4.74 7.60 -4.04
N ARG A 22 -3.65 7.80 -3.29
CA ARG A 22 -2.28 7.89 -3.82
C ARG A 22 -1.56 6.56 -3.61
N TYR A 23 -1.57 5.70 -4.62
CA TYR A 23 -1.11 4.31 -4.47
C TYR A 23 0.37 4.08 -4.84
N ARG A 24 1.03 5.06 -5.48
CA ARG A 24 2.44 4.97 -5.88
C ARG A 24 3.38 4.59 -4.74
N TYR A 25 3.20 5.21 -3.57
CA TYR A 25 4.07 4.99 -2.40
C TYR A 25 3.89 3.61 -1.77
N ALA A 26 2.73 2.97 -1.96
CA ALA A 26 2.52 1.59 -1.55
C ALA A 26 3.41 0.62 -2.33
N SER A 27 3.56 0.84 -3.64
CA SER A 27 4.45 0.06 -4.50
C SER A 27 5.92 0.17 -4.05
N GLU A 28 6.38 1.39 -3.77
CA GLU A 28 7.75 1.66 -3.30
C GLU A 28 8.02 1.01 -1.93
N ALA A 29 7.11 1.20 -0.96
CA ALA A 29 7.25 0.63 0.38
C ALA A 29 7.23 -0.91 0.39
N LEU A 30 6.56 -1.55 -0.57
CA LEU A 30 6.61 -3.00 -0.75
C LEU A 30 7.89 -3.46 -1.46
N ALA A 31 8.39 -2.69 -2.44
CA ALA A 31 9.63 -3.00 -3.15
C ALA A 31 10.85 -3.01 -2.21
N GLU A 32 10.92 -2.08 -1.26
CA GLU A 32 11.98 -2.01 -0.24
C GLU A 32 12.04 -3.27 0.64
N THR A 33 10.91 -3.96 0.82
CA THR A 33 10.79 -5.14 1.68
C THR A 33 11.03 -6.46 0.95
N ARG A 34 11.53 -6.43 -0.30
CA ARG A 34 11.68 -7.64 -1.13
C ARG A 34 12.54 -8.74 -0.51
N ALA A 35 13.52 -8.36 0.32
CA ALA A 35 14.41 -9.30 1.01
C ALA A 35 13.83 -9.85 2.33
N ASP A 36 12.73 -9.28 2.85
CA ASP A 36 12.09 -9.69 4.10
C ASP A 36 10.63 -10.07 3.84
N PHE A 37 10.38 -11.37 3.72
CA PHE A 37 9.05 -11.89 3.42
C PHE A 37 8.02 -11.58 4.53
N ALA A 38 8.44 -11.62 5.80
CA ALA A 38 7.54 -11.40 6.92
C ALA A 38 7.10 -9.93 6.96
N LEU A 39 8.05 -9.01 6.83
CA LEU A 39 7.77 -7.58 6.76
C LEU A 39 6.93 -7.22 5.53
N ARG A 40 7.24 -7.79 4.36
CA ARG A 40 6.47 -7.58 3.13
C ARG A 40 5.03 -8.07 3.28
N SER A 41 4.84 -9.24 3.89
CA SER A 41 3.51 -9.82 4.14
C SER A 41 2.70 -8.94 5.10
N HIS A 42 3.33 -8.49 6.18
CA HIS A 42 2.71 -7.57 7.13
C HIS A 42 2.26 -6.26 6.46
N ARG A 43 3.17 -5.58 5.73
CA ARG A 43 2.83 -4.34 5.01
C ARG A 43 1.71 -4.54 4.00
N SER A 44 1.74 -5.66 3.24
CA SER A 44 0.71 -5.97 2.25
C SER A 44 -0.68 -6.10 2.88
N LEU A 45 -0.80 -6.81 4.02
CA LEU A 45 -2.08 -7.01 4.70
C LEU A 45 -2.67 -5.71 5.25
N VAL A 46 -1.82 -4.84 5.81
CA VAL A 46 -2.25 -3.52 6.30
C VAL A 46 -2.73 -2.66 5.13
N LEU A 47 -1.93 -2.54 4.06
CA LEU A 47 -2.28 -1.74 2.88
C LEU A 47 -3.57 -2.23 2.21
N ALA A 48 -3.76 -3.54 2.09
CA ALA A 48 -4.99 -4.11 1.55
C ALA A 48 -6.21 -3.77 2.41
N SER A 49 -6.06 -3.74 3.74
CA SER A 49 -7.14 -3.34 4.65
C SER A 49 -7.49 -1.86 4.51
N GLU A 50 -6.49 -0.99 4.31
CA GLU A 50 -6.71 0.45 4.12
C GLU A 50 -7.31 0.81 2.75
N ALA A 51 -7.01 0.00 1.72
CA ALA A 51 -7.61 0.14 0.39
C ALA A 51 -8.96 -0.57 0.27
N ALA A 52 -9.40 -1.32 1.28
CA ALA A 52 -10.65 -2.06 1.21
C ALA A 52 -11.84 -1.11 1.04
N GLY A 53 -12.58 -1.28 -0.06
CA GLY A 53 -13.72 -0.43 -0.41
C GLY A 53 -13.34 0.91 -1.05
N SER A 54 -12.07 1.15 -1.39
CA SER A 54 -11.70 2.25 -2.27
C SER A 54 -11.84 1.88 -3.75
N ASP A 55 -11.76 2.88 -4.61
CA ASP A 55 -11.69 2.74 -6.07
C ASP A 55 -10.27 2.35 -6.55
N LEU A 56 -9.47 1.70 -5.70
CA LEU A 56 -8.07 1.36 -5.99
C LEU A 56 -7.94 0.56 -7.28
N VAL A 57 -8.77 -0.47 -7.46
CA VAL A 57 -8.67 -1.36 -8.63
C VAL A 57 -9.04 -0.58 -9.89
N GLU A 58 -10.11 0.20 -9.84
CA GLU A 58 -10.56 1.05 -10.93
C GLU A 58 -9.48 2.08 -11.31
N ARG A 59 -8.92 2.80 -10.35
CA ARG A 59 -7.82 3.75 -10.58
C ARG A 59 -6.54 3.09 -11.09
N TRP A 60 -6.19 1.93 -10.53
CA TRP A 60 -5.00 1.22 -10.99
C TRP A 60 -5.17 0.76 -12.43
N LEU A 61 -6.35 0.26 -12.81
CA LEU A 61 -6.64 -0.10 -14.20
C LEU A 61 -6.63 1.11 -15.15
N ASP A 62 -7.09 2.29 -14.70
CA ASP A 62 -7.01 3.53 -15.48
C ASP A 62 -5.55 4.05 -15.63
N GLU A 63 -4.69 3.78 -14.65
CA GLU A 63 -3.28 4.19 -14.63
C GLU A 63 -2.34 3.17 -15.30
N GLU A 64 -2.76 1.91 -15.44
CA GLU A 64 -1.94 0.84 -16.01
C GLU A 64 -1.80 1.06 -17.53
N PRO A 65 -0.56 1.09 -18.07
CA PRO A 65 -0.38 1.29 -19.50
C PRO A 65 -1.04 0.15 -20.27
N THR A 66 -2.06 0.48 -21.08
CA THR A 66 -2.64 -0.48 -22.01
C THR A 66 -1.56 -0.93 -23.00
N PRO A 67 -1.46 -2.23 -23.31
CA PRO A 67 -0.59 -2.68 -24.40
C PRO A 67 -1.05 -2.00 -25.69
N GLU A 68 -0.13 -1.27 -26.34
CA GLU A 68 -0.30 -0.74 -27.70
C GLU A 68 -0.49 -1.85 -28.73
#